data_AF-A0A2N2PW90-F1
#
_entry.id   AF-A0A2N2PW90-F1
#
_cell.length_a   1.000
_cell.length_b   1.000
_cell.length_c   1.000
_cell.angle_alpha   90.00
_cell.angle_beta   90.00
_cell.angle_gamma   90.00
#
_symmetry.space_group_name_H-M   'P 1'
#
loop_
_entity.id
_entity.type
_entity.pdbx_description
1 polymer ?
#
loop_
_entity_poly.entity_id
_entity_poly.type
_entity_poly.pdbx_seq_one_letter_code
_entity_poly.pdbx_strand_id
1 'polypeptide(L)' 'MLTPQRLTFDQLNERLRGYEREYGYSTIEFYRRYRNGELGDDDDLMMWAGLYHLYLTSLPVRQFMQSELVAA' A
#
# COMPACT_ATOMS: atom_id res chain seq x y z
N MET A 1 -17.55 -11.38 -6.38
CA MET A 1 -17.30 -11.70 -4.96
C MET A 1 -15.87 -11.31 -4.66
N LEU A 2 -15.62 -10.41 -3.71
CA LEU A 2 -14.26 -10.05 -3.29
C LEU A 2 -13.75 -11.15 -2.36
N THR A 3 -12.86 -12.00 -2.86
CA THR A 3 -12.24 -13.03 -2.01
C THR A 3 -11.17 -12.37 -1.15
N PRO A 4 -11.27 -12.42 0.19
CA PRO A 4 -10.26 -11.85 1.05
C PRO A 4 -8.93 -12.58 0.84
N GLN A 5 -7.93 -11.86 0.32
CA GLN A 5 -6.59 -12.37 0.15
C GLN A 5 -5.74 -11.90 1.33
N ARG A 6 -4.99 -12.83 1.94
CA ARG A 6 -3.91 -12.46 2.85
C ARG A 6 -2.81 -11.80 2.05
N LEU A 7 -2.49 -10.56 2.39
CA LEU A 7 -1.40 -9.80 1.80
C LEU A 7 -0.32 -9.60 2.86
N THR A 8 0.89 -10.09 2.59
CA THR A 8 2.06 -9.83 3.44
C THR A 8 2.60 -8.42 3.18
N PHE A 9 3.39 -7.89 4.11
CA PHE A 9 4.01 -6.57 3.95
C PHE A 9 4.95 -6.51 2.74
N ASP A 10 5.70 -7.58 2.46
CA ASP A 10 6.61 -7.63 1.32
C ASP A 10 5.84 -7.65 -0.01
N GLN A 11 4.76 -8.43 -0.09
CA GLN A 11 3.88 -8.42 -1.26
C GLN A 11 3.21 -7.06 -1.47
N LEU A 12 2.86 -6.38 -0.38
CA LEU A 12 2.31 -5.02 -0.45
C LEU A 12 3.35 -4.04 -1.01
N ASN A 13 4.59 -4.09 -0.53
CA ASN A 13 5.68 -3.24 -1.04
C ASN A 13 5.98 -3.53 -2.52
N GLU A 14 6.00 -4.80 -2.92
CA GLU A 14 6.26 -5.17 -4.31
C GLU A 14 5.14 -4.70 -5.24
N ARG A 15 3.87 -4.77 -4.79
CA ARG A 15 2.74 -4.22 -5.55
C ARG A 15 2.87 -2.71 -5.71
N LEU A 16 3.20 -1.96 -4.66
CA LEU A 16 3.44 -0.51 -4.75
C LEU A 16 4.56 -0.18 -5.74
N ARG A 17 5.69 -0.92 -5.72
CA ARG A 17 6.77 -0.79 -6.71
C ARG A 17 6.34 -1.18 -8.12
N GLY A 18 5.37 -2.09 -8.26
CA GLY A 18 4.72 -2.41 -9.53
C GLY A 18 4.10 -1.18 -10.17
N TYR A 19 3.27 -0.45 -9.43
CA TYR A 19 2.69 0.81 -9.88
C TYR A 19 3.74 1.86 -10.24
N GLU A 20 4.83 1.94 -9.46
CA GLU A 20 5.91 2.89 -9.78
C GLU A 20 6.56 2.60 -11.14
N ARG A 21 6.77 1.31 -11.45
CA ARG A 21 7.34 0.89 -12.75
C ARG A 21 6.35 1.09 -13.90
N GLU A 22 5.08 0.77 -13.68
CA GLU A 22 4.04 0.83 -14.70
C GLU A 22 3.73 2.28 -15.12
N TYR A 23 3.61 3.18 -14.14
CA TYR A 23 3.25 4.57 -14.40
C TYR A 23 4.45 5.52 -14.49
N GLY A 24 5.66 5.05 -14.16
CA GLY A 24 6.88 5.86 -14.20
C GLY A 24 6.97 6.93 -13.10
N TYR A 25 6.12 6.84 -12.07
CA TYR A 25 6.09 7.77 -10.95
C TYR A 25 6.61 7.10 -9.68
N SER A 26 7.33 7.84 -8.84
CA SER A 26 7.58 7.37 -7.48
C SER A 26 6.28 7.35 -6.66
N THR A 27 6.23 6.53 -5.60
CA THR A 27 5.14 6.51 -4.62
C THR A 27 4.90 7.90 -4.01
N ILE A 28 5.96 8.70 -3.85
CA ILE A 28 5.86 10.09 -3.36
C ILE A 28 5.06 10.96 -4.35
N GLU A 29 5.33 10.81 -5.64
CA GLU A 29 4.65 11.57 -6.69
C GLU A 29 3.19 11.10 -6.86
N PHE A 30 2.93 9.80 -6.80
CA PHE A 30 1.57 9.28 -6.70
C PHE A 30 0.81 9.87 -5.52
N TYR A 31 1.43 9.90 -4.34
CA TYR A 31 0.80 10.44 -3.14
C TYR A 31 0.51 11.95 -3.24
N ARG A 32 1.41 12.71 -3.88
CA ARG A 32 1.17 14.14 -4.16
C ARG A 32 -0.08 14.32 -5.03
N ARG A 33 -0.18 13.57 -6.13
CA ARG A 33 -1.32 13.63 -7.04
C ARG A 33 -2.61 13.18 -6.36
N TYR A 34 -2.56 12.14 -5.54
CA TYR A 34 -3.68 11.67 -4.73
C TYR A 34 -4.20 12.75 -3.80
N ARG A 35 -3.30 13.41 -3.06
CA ARG A 35 -3.66 14.51 -2.15
C ARG A 35 -4.27 15.70 -2.88
N ASN A 36 -3.80 15.99 -4.10
CA ASN A 36 -4.30 17.09 -4.92
C ASN A 36 -5.61 16.76 -5.64
N GLY A 37 -6.11 15.52 -5.56
CA GLY A 37 -7.28 15.06 -6.32
C GLY A 37 -7.00 14.90 -7.82
N GLU A 38 -5.72 14.75 -8.19
CA GLU A 38 -5.26 14.55 -9.56
C GLU A 38 -5.18 13.05 -9.94
N LEU A 39 -5.28 12.14 -8.96
CA LEU A 39 -5.55 10.74 -9.24
C LEU A 39 -7.02 10.62 -9.66
N GLY A 40 -7.26 10.21 -10.89
CA GLY A 40 -8.60 9.88 -11.38
C GLY A 40 -9.22 8.70 -10.63
N ASP A 41 -10.42 8.33 -11.05
CA ASP A 41 -11.20 7.22 -10.53
C ASP A 41 -10.88 5.87 -11.22
N ASP A 42 -9.77 5.80 -11.96
CA ASP A 42 -9.31 4.55 -12.54
C ASP A 42 -9.14 3.47 -11.46
N ASP A 43 -9.66 2.27 -11.72
CA ASP A 43 -9.64 1.15 -10.77
C ASP A 43 -8.23 0.87 -10.21
N ASP A 44 -7.21 0.99 -11.06
CA ASP A 44 -5.81 0.79 -10.69
C ASP A 44 -5.30 1.87 -9.73
N LEU A 45 -5.71 3.13 -9.93
CA LEU A 45 -5.34 4.26 -9.07
C LEU A 45 -6.05 4.17 -7.71
N MET A 46 -7.32 3.74 -7.71
CA MET A 46 -8.05 3.44 -6.48
C MET A 46 -7.40 2.29 -5.71
N MET A 47 -6.96 1.24 -6.41
CA MET A 47 -6.27 0.10 -5.80
C MET A 47 -4.92 0.51 -5.20
N TRP A 48 -4.14 1.32 -5.93
CA TRP A 48 -2.89 1.90 -5.41
C TRP A 48 -3.13 2.68 -4.12
N ALA A 49 -4.15 3.55 -4.08
CA ALA A 49 -4.47 4.34 -2.90
C ALA A 49 -4.83 3.46 -1.69
N GLY A 50 -5.57 2.37 -1.91
CA GLY A 50 -5.89 1.39 -0.87
C GLY A 50 -4.65 0.66 -0.34
N LEU A 51 -3.77 0.21 -1.23
CA LEU A 51 -2.50 -0.43 -0.85
C LEU A 51 -1.59 0.52 -0.08
N TYR A 52 -1.51 1.78 -0.52
CA TYR A 52 -0.73 2.80 0.16
C TYR A 52 -1.30 3.15 1.53
N HIS A 53 -2.62 3.17 1.68
CA HIS A 53 -3.26 3.33 3.00
C HIS A 53 -2.91 2.18 3.94
N LEU A 54 -2.95 0.93 3.46
CA LEU A 54 -2.48 -0.23 4.23
C LEU A 54 -1.00 -0.12 4.61
N TYR A 55 -0.14 0.36 3.69
CA TYR A 55 1.28 0.58 3.97
C TYR A 55 1.46 1.45 5.22
N LEU A 56 0.82 2.63 5.24
CA LEU A 56 0.93 3.62 6.31
C LEU A 56 0.37 3.12 7.65
N THR A 57 -0.74 2.39 7.61
CA THR A 57 -1.45 1.95 8.82
C THR A 57 -0.95 0.61 9.36
N SER A 58 -0.20 -0.17 8.58
CA SER A 58 0.31 -1.48 8.99
C SER A 58 1.47 -1.42 9.99
N LEU A 59 2.20 -0.31 10.09
CA LEU A 59 3.43 -0.24 10.89
C LEU A 59 3.18 -0.50 12.39
N PRO A 60 2.22 0.16 13.06
CA PRO A 60 1.96 -0.09 14.48
C PRO A 60 1.55 -1.55 14.76
N VAL A 61 0.73 -2.13 13.88
CA VAL A 61 0.29 -3.53 13.99
C VAL A 61 1.47 -4.49 13.84
N ARG A 62 2.36 -4.23 12.88
CA ARG A 62 3.56 -5.06 12.68
C ARG A 62 4.53 -4.96 13.86
N GLN A 63 4.71 -3.76 14.41
CA GLN A 63 5.54 -3.55 15.61
C GLN A 63 4.96 -4.32 16.81
N PHE A 64 3.65 -4.25 17.03
CA PHE A 64 2.95 -5.01 18.05
C PHE A 64 3.13 -6.53 17.87
N MET A 65 2.92 -7.04 16.66
CA MET A 65 3.10 -8.47 16.37
C MET A 65 4.56 -8.91 16.58
N GLN A 66 5.54 -8.08 16.24
CA GLN A 66 6.95 -8.36 16.48
C GLN A 66 7.28 -8.37 17.97
N SER A 67 6.74 -7.46 18.78
CA SER A 67 6.97 -7.46 20.22
C SER A 67 6.37 -8.70 20.91
N GLU A 68 5.17 -9.13 20.50
CA GLU A 68 4.54 -10.34 21.03
C GLU A 68 5.34 -11.60 20.69
N LEU A 69 5.87 -11.71 19.47
CA LEU A 69 6.71 -12.84 19.05
C LEU A 69 8.06 -12.90 19.77
N VAL A 70 8.60 -11.77 20.21
CA VAL A 70 9.86 -11.70 20.96
C VAL A 70 9.65 -11.99 22.45
N ALA A 71 8.44 -11.76 22.96
CA ALA A 71 8.09 -12.00 24.37
C ALA A 71 7.66 -13.46 24.66
N ALA A 72 7.37 -14.25 23.62
CA ALA A 72 6.98 -15.67 23.70
C ALA A 72 8.17 -16.62 23.56
#